data_AF-A0A3A2Z1R9-F1
#
_entry.id   AF-A0A3A2Z1R9-F1
#
_cell.length_a   1.000
_cell.length_b   1.000
_cell.length_c   1.000
_cell.angle_alpha   90.00
_cell.angle_beta   90.00
_cell.angle_gamma   90.00
#
_symmetry.space_group_name_H-M   'P 1'
#
loop_
_entity.id
_entity.type
_entity.pdbx_description
1 polymer ?
#
loop_
_entity_poly.entity_id
_entity_poly.type
_entity_poly.pdbx_seq_one_letter_code
_entity_poly.pdbx_strand_id
1 'polypeptide(L)'
;MVLLASSEPEGLCYIETANLDGETNLKIKQAIPETAHLVSPGDLSRLSGRIKSEQPNSSLYTYEATLTMHAGGGEKELPLGPDQLLLRGATV
;
A
#
# COMPACT_ATOMS: atom_id res chain seq x y z
N MET A 1 -2.95 1.32 6.97
CA MET A 1 -1.82 0.45 6.61
C MET A 1 -1.43 0.75 5.16
N VAL A 2 -0.17 0.54 4.78
CA VAL A 2 0.28 0.65 3.38
C VAL A 2 0.43 -0.76 2.81
N LEU A 3 -0.14 -1.01 1.64
CA LEU A 3 -0.09 -2.28 0.91
C LEU A 3 1.25 -2.40 0.18
N LEU A 4 2.09 -3.34 0.61
CA LEU A 4 3.38 -3.63 -0.02
C LEU A 4 3.31 -4.83 -0.96
N ALA A 5 2.56 -5.86 -0.59
CA ALA A 5 2.35 -7.05 -1.41
C ALA A 5 1.02 -7.71 -1.04
N SER A 6 0.50 -8.53 -1.94
CA SER A 6 -0.69 -9.35 -1.75
C SER A 6 -0.48 -10.71 -2.40
N SER A 7 -1.24 -11.73 -1.98
CA SER A 7 -1.22 -13.06 -2.59
C SER A 7 -1.85 -13.09 -3.99
N GLU A 8 -2.66 -12.09 -4.33
CA GLU A 8 -3.29 -12.01 -5.64
C GLU A 8 -2.30 -11.56 -6.73
N PRO A 9 -2.54 -11.95 -7.99
CA PRO A 9 -1.76 -11.48 -9.13
C PRO A 9 -1.64 -9.96 -9.15
N GLU A 10 -0.49 -9.47 -9.60
CA GLU A 10 -0.19 -8.03 -9.73
C GLU A 10 -0.32 -7.22 -8.42
N GLY A 11 -0.29 -7.91 -7.26
CA GLY A 11 -0.36 -7.27 -5.95
C GLY A 11 -1.73 -6.70 -5.61
N LEU A 12 -2.80 -7.23 -6.21
CA LEU A 12 -4.17 -6.77 -5.99
C LEU A 12 -4.69 -7.13 -4.58
N CYS A 13 -5.53 -6.27 -4.04
CA CYS A 13 -6.22 -6.48 -2.78
C CYS A 13 -7.62 -5.88 -2.92
N TYR A 14 -8.64 -6.57 -2.41
CA TYR A 14 -10.00 -6.11 -2.45
C TYR A 14 -10.40 -5.72 -1.04
N ILE A 15 -11.01 -4.54 -0.87
CA ILE A 15 -11.49 -4.09 0.43
C ILE A 15 -12.94 -3.64 0.36
N GLU A 16 -13.67 -3.88 1.43
CA GLU A 16 -14.98 -3.29 1.67
C GLU A 16 -14.84 -2.06 2.57
N THR A 17 -15.49 -0.95 2.20
CA THR A 17 -15.47 0.31 2.96
C THR A 17 -16.83 0.74 3.49
N ALA A 18 -17.82 -0.15 3.54
CA ALA A 18 -19.18 0.16 3.99
C ALA A 18 -19.23 0.86 5.37
N ASN A 19 -18.29 0.53 6.27
CA ASN A 19 -18.18 1.17 7.59
C ASN A 19 -17.61 2.60 7.57
N LEU A 20 -17.04 3.05 6.45
CA LEU A 20 -16.38 4.35 6.30
C LEU A 20 -17.22 5.31 5.45
N ASP A 21 -17.72 4.85 4.31
CA ASP A 21 -18.44 5.68 3.33
C ASP A 21 -19.81 5.11 2.91
N GLY A 22 -20.21 3.96 3.46
CA GLY A 22 -21.48 3.31 3.12
C GLY A 22 -21.50 2.61 1.77
N GLU A 23 -20.36 2.54 1.06
CA GLU A 23 -20.27 1.82 -0.21
C GLU A 23 -20.15 0.31 0.02
N THR A 24 -21.03 -0.47 -0.60
CA THR A 24 -21.05 -1.95 -0.49
C THR A 24 -20.24 -2.66 -1.57
N ASN A 25 -19.74 -1.92 -2.57
CA ASN A 25 -18.90 -2.48 -3.61
C ASN A 25 -17.48 -2.70 -3.08
N LEU A 26 -16.83 -3.76 -3.56
CA LEU A 26 -15.41 -3.97 -3.30
C LEU A 26 -14.59 -2.90 -4.04
N LYS A 27 -13.69 -2.26 -3.30
CA LYS A 27 -12.69 -1.35 -3.84
C LYS A 27 -11.41 -2.11 -4.09
N ILE A 28 -10.82 -1.88 -5.26
CA ILE A 28 -9.54 -2.46 -5.63
C ILE A 28 -8.43 -1.59 -5.06
N LYS A 29 -7.46 -2.24 -4.42
CA LYS A 29 -6.19 -1.70 -3.95
C LYS A 29 -5.08 -2.49 -4.63
N GLN A 30 -3.93 -1.87 -4.84
CA GLN A 30 -2.85 -2.49 -5.60
C GLN A 30 -1.51 -2.09 -5.02
N ALA A 31 -0.67 -3.08 -4.70
CA ALA A 31 0.73 -2.85 -4.37
C ALA A 31 1.48 -2.28 -5.57
N ILE A 32 2.51 -1.46 -5.35
CA ILE A 32 3.35 -1.00 -6.45
C ILE A 32 4.16 -2.17 -7.05
N PRO A 33 4.48 -2.16 -8.36
CA PRO A 33 5.21 -3.24 -9.02
C PRO A 33 6.54 -3.59 -8.34
N GLU A 34 7.21 -2.59 -7.75
CA GLU A 34 8.47 -2.74 -7.03
C GLU A 34 8.39 -3.57 -5.76
N THR A 35 7.21 -3.71 -5.16
CA THR A 35 7.03 -4.46 -3.91
C THR A 35 6.06 -5.62 -4.06
N ALA A 36 5.24 -5.66 -5.11
CA ALA A 36 4.21 -6.67 -5.33
C ALA A 36 4.73 -8.13 -5.32
N HIS A 37 6.02 -8.33 -5.64
CA HIS A 37 6.66 -9.64 -5.63
C HIS A 37 7.14 -10.10 -4.23
N LEU A 38 7.10 -9.24 -3.21
CA LEU A 38 7.58 -9.52 -1.84
C LEU A 38 6.53 -10.30 -1.02
N VAL A 39 6.05 -11.41 -1.55
CA VAL A 39 4.92 -12.18 -0.99
C VAL A 39 5.34 -13.16 0.11
N SER A 40 6.62 -13.51 0.20
CA SER A 40 7.13 -14.39 1.25
C SER A 40 7.79 -13.61 2.39
N PRO A 41 7.77 -14.13 3.64
CA PRO A 41 8.51 -13.52 4.75
C PRO A 41 10.01 -13.36 4.46
N GLY A 42 10.59 -14.29 3.69
CA GLY A 42 11.99 -14.25 3.29
C GLY A 42 12.30 -13.07 2.37
N ASP A 43 11.42 -12.78 1.42
CA ASP A 43 11.56 -11.63 0.52
C ASP A 43 11.41 -10.32 1.28
N LEU A 44 10.37 -10.24 2.13
CA LEU A 44 10.09 -9.05 2.93
C LEU A 44 11.19 -8.74 3.95
N SER A 45 11.84 -9.77 4.50
CA SER A 45 12.94 -9.58 5.48
C SER A 45 14.15 -8.83 4.92
N ARG A 46 14.29 -8.79 3.59
CA ARG A 46 15.39 -8.10 2.89
C ARG A 46 15.01 -6.68 2.48
N LEU A 47 13.73 -6.32 2.57
CA LEU A 47 13.26 -4.98 2.27
C LEU A 47 13.77 -4.03 3.35
N SER A 48 14.48 -2.99 2.92
CA SER A 48 14.95 -1.91 3.78
C SER A 48 14.62 -0.57 3.15
N GLY A 49 14.19 0.37 3.98
CA GLY A 49 13.75 1.67 3.52
C GLY A 49 12.96 2.45 4.56
N ARG A 50 12.33 3.53 4.08
CA ARG A 50 11.48 4.42 4.89
C ARG A 50 10.30 4.91 4.07
N ILE A 51 9.19 5.19 4.76
CA ILE A 51 8.03 5.85 4.15
C ILE A 51 7.92 7.25 4.75
N LYS A 52 7.92 8.26 3.90
CA LYS A 52 7.53 9.62 4.25
C LYS A 52 6.07 9.80 3.84
N SER A 53 5.18 9.97 4.80
CA SER A 53 3.75 10.14 4.57
C SER A 53 3.33 11.58 4.82
N GLU A 54 2.21 11.99 4.21
CA GLU A 54 1.52 13.22 4.57
C GLU A 54 1.08 13.24 6.05
N GLN A 55 0.64 14.41 6.52
CA GLN A 55 0.08 14.54 7.86
C GLN A 55 -1.29 13.85 7.95
N PRO A 56 -1.64 13.26 9.10
CA PRO A 56 -2.97 12.69 9.32
C PRO A 56 -4.08 13.70 9.02
N ASN A 57 -5.07 13.29 8.25
CA ASN A 57 -6.20 14.10 7.86
C ASN A 57 -7.47 13.23 7.71
N SER A 58 -8.61 13.84 7.39
CA SER A 58 -9.92 13.17 7.29
C SER A 58 -10.29 12.69 5.89
N SER A 59 -9.38 12.80 4.91
CA SER A 59 -9.66 12.40 3.53
C SER A 59 -9.59 10.89 3.40
N LEU A 60 -10.66 10.28 2.87
CA LEU A 60 -10.72 8.84 2.60
C LEU A 60 -10.17 8.46 1.22
N TYR A 61 -10.10 9.42 0.31
CA TYR A 61 -9.83 9.19 -1.12
C TYR A 61 -8.50 9.77 -1.59
N THR A 62 -7.82 10.54 -0.75
CA THR A 62 -6.50 11.09 -1.04
C THR A 62 -5.50 10.46 -0.12
N TYR A 63 -4.31 10.18 -0.66
CA TYR A 63 -3.15 9.82 0.12
C TYR A 63 -1.91 10.23 -0.64
N GLU A 64 -0.96 10.86 0.04
CA GLU A 64 0.36 11.16 -0.53
C GLU A 64 1.46 10.61 0.38
N ALA A 65 2.28 9.74 -0.17
CA ALA A 65 3.49 9.28 0.50
C ALA A 65 4.58 8.93 -0.51
N THR A 66 5.81 8.86 0.00
CA THR A 66 6.98 8.42 -0.75
C THR A 66 7.64 7.28 0.00
N LEU A 67 7.75 6.12 -0.64
CA LEU A 67 8.57 5.00 -0.19
C LEU A 67 9.98 5.17 -0.75
N THR A 68 10.97 5.25 0.12
CA THR A 68 12.39 5.21 -0.23
C THR A 68 12.91 3.81 0.04
N MET A 69 13.27 3.05 -1.00
CA MET A 69 13.85 1.70 -0.92
C MET A 69 15.36 1.74 -1.12
N HIS A 70 16.12 0.98 -0.33
CA HIS A 70 17.53 0.75 -0.57
C HIS A 70 17.72 -0.39 -1.59
N ALA A 71 18.29 -0.09 -2.76
CA ALA A 71 18.53 -1.08 -3.81
C ALA A 71 19.87 -0.84 -4.50
N GLY A 72 20.67 -1.91 -4.67
CA GLY A 72 21.86 -1.89 -5.54
C GLY A 72 22.92 -0.84 -5.23
N GLY A 73 23.05 -0.39 -3.98
CA GLY A 73 24.02 0.64 -3.57
C GLY A 73 23.51 2.08 -3.61
N GLY A 74 22.21 2.28 -3.85
CA GLY A 74 21.55 3.59 -3.79
C GLY A 74 20.14 3.54 -3.19
N GLU A 75 19.45 4.67 -3.26
CA GLU A 75 18.05 4.83 -2.86
C GLU A 75 17.16 4.99 -4.10
N LYS A 76 15.99 4.32 -4.09
CA LYS A 76 14.92 4.51 -5.08
C LYS A 76 13.71 5.11 -4.38
N GLU A 77 13.24 6.26 -4.86
CA GLU A 77 12.00 6.89 -4.37
C GLU A 77 10.81 6.47 -5.23
N LEU A 78 9.74 6.07 -4.57
CA LEU A 78 8.55 5.49 -5.17
C LEU A 78 7.31 6.20 -4.61
N PRO A 79 6.48 6.83 -5.46
CA PRO A 79 5.26 7.47 -5.00
C PRO A 79 4.26 6.41 -4.56
N LEU A 80 3.52 6.73 -3.49
CA LEU A 80 2.40 5.94 -3.00
C LEU A 80 1.16 6.85 -2.97
N GLY A 81 0.05 6.30 -3.43
CA GLY A 81 -1.23 6.97 -3.50
C GLY A 81 -2.32 6.22 -2.74
N PRO A 82 -3.58 6.66 -2.88
CA PRO A 82 -4.72 6.02 -2.21
C PRO A 82 -4.89 4.54 -2.56
N ASP A 83 -4.37 4.10 -3.71
CA ASP A 83 -4.42 2.70 -4.16
C ASP A 83 -3.56 1.75 -3.29
N GLN A 84 -2.56 2.29 -2.58
CA GLN A 84 -1.75 1.54 -1.62
C GLN A 84 -2.24 1.72 -0.18
N LEU A 85 -3.27 2.52 0.08
CA LEU A 85 -3.75 2.79 1.44
C LEU A 85 -4.91 1.86 1.83
N LEU A 86 -4.71 1.10 2.91
CA LEU A 86 -5.76 0.33 3.59
C LEU A 86 -6.19 1.08 4.85
N LEU A 87 -7.41 1.61 4.85
CA LEU A 87 -7.94 2.40 5.96
C LEU A 87 -8.42 1.51 7.11
N ARG A 88 -8.27 2.00 8.34
CA ARG A 88 -8.86 1.34 9.51
C ARG A 88 -10.38 1.38 9.39
N GLY A 89 -11.04 0.24 9.56
CA GLY A 89 -12.49 0.10 9.39
C GLY A 89 -12.90 -0.48 8.04
N ALA A 90 -11.96 -0.55 7.10
CA ALA A 90 -12.12 -1.40 5.92
C ALA A 90 -11.87 -2.88 6.29
N THR A 91 -12.58 -3.77 5.61
CA THR A 91 -12.40 -5.22 5.70
C THR A 91 -11.61 -5.70 4.49
N VAL A 92 -10.58 -6.52 4.71
CA VAL A 92 -9.73 -7.14 3.67
C VAL A 92 -10.17 -8.59 3.47
#